data_AF-A0A2G6Q0A8-F1
#
_entry.id   AF-A0A2G6Q0A8-F1
#
_cell.length_a   1.000
_cell.length_b   1.000
_cell.length_c   1.000
_cell.angle_alpha   90.00
_cell.angle_beta   90.00
_cell.angle_gamma   90.00
#
_symmetry.space_group_name_H-M   'P 1'
#
loop_
_entity.id
_entity.type
_entity.pdbx_description
1 polymer ?
#
loop_
_entity_poly.entity_id
_entity_poly.type
_entity_poly.pdbx_seq_one_letter_code
_entity_poly.pdbx_strand_id
1 'polypeptide(L)'
;MRSWILLSLVIGMLVGCSKEDAYDKIRKLETEGKAVEAKQLFESFLAENEDKALERSYIQFLFDNKFYLDFNREANRYLLQNPNDLTIKNLNFRYYAILAENAERQGDYDQALTYIVNNLLSRDYEDHQYWELQQSNVLRKWYAQEKSKEENTIGKKYVMSQMISLGLENLAKSLDPELYEAMNLNPATEEFQKK
;
A
#
# COMPACT_ATOMS: atom_id res chain seq x y z
N MET A 1 13.61 38.75 -44.79
CA MET A 1 12.34 38.82 -44.02
C MET A 1 11.26 37.96 -44.69
N ARG A 2 11.37 36.63 -44.64
CA ARG A 2 10.39 35.64 -45.13
C ARG A 2 10.96 34.27 -44.73
N SER A 3 10.50 33.68 -43.61
CA SER A 3 10.67 32.25 -43.21
C SER A 3 10.28 31.95 -41.75
N TRP A 4 9.41 32.74 -41.10
CA TRP A 4 9.01 32.48 -39.70
C TRP A 4 7.51 32.11 -39.53
N ILE A 5 6.73 32.05 -40.62
CA ILE A 5 5.28 31.80 -40.56
C ILE A 5 4.92 30.31 -40.70
N LEU A 6 5.85 29.45 -41.14
CA LEU A 6 5.57 28.02 -41.33
C LEU A 6 5.72 27.16 -40.06
N LEU A 7 6.15 27.73 -38.93
CA LEU A 7 6.26 26.99 -37.67
C LEU A 7 5.00 27.08 -36.78
N SER A 8 4.02 27.91 -37.16
CA SER A 8 2.82 28.17 -36.36
C SER A 8 1.63 27.27 -36.71
N LEU A 9 1.68 26.57 -37.85
CA LEU A 9 0.51 25.85 -38.39
C LEU A 9 0.40 24.38 -37.93
N VAL A 10 1.40 23.86 -37.20
CA VAL A 10 1.38 22.48 -36.66
C VAL A 10 0.89 22.44 -35.20
N ILE A 11 0.86 23.59 -34.51
CA ILE A 11 0.45 23.66 -33.10
C ILE A 11 -1.09 23.69 -32.94
N GLY A 12 -1.83 24.00 -34.01
CA GLY A 12 -3.30 24.10 -34.00
C GLY A 12 -4.08 22.79 -34.22
N MET A 13 -3.42 21.64 -34.37
CA MET A 13 -4.09 20.32 -34.48
C MET A 13 -4.10 19.54 -33.15
N LEU A 14 -3.95 20.24 -32.02
CA LEU A 14 -3.90 19.69 -30.67
C LEU A 14 -5.06 20.20 -29.81
N VAL A 15 -6.32 20.01 -30.23
CA VAL A 15 -7.45 20.11 -29.29
C VAL A 15 -8.54 19.15 -29.74
N GLY A 16 -8.68 18.04 -29.02
CA GLY A 16 -9.75 17.07 -29.25
C GLY A 16 -9.30 15.62 -29.37
N CYS A 17 -8.24 15.20 -28.65
CA CYS A 17 -8.25 13.80 -28.21
C CYS A 17 -9.36 13.74 -27.16
N SER A 18 -10.46 13.05 -27.46
CA SER A 18 -11.51 12.84 -26.47
C SER A 18 -10.90 12.10 -25.27
N LYS A 19 -11.49 12.23 -24.08
CA LYS A 19 -11.05 11.43 -22.92
C LYS A 19 -11.04 9.93 -23.26
N GLU A 20 -11.95 9.49 -24.12
CA GLU A 20 -12.05 8.10 -24.60
C GLU A 20 -10.83 7.68 -25.44
N ASP A 21 -10.37 8.53 -26.36
CA ASP A 21 -9.18 8.25 -27.19
C ASP A 21 -7.89 8.11 -26.36
N ALA A 22 -7.82 8.84 -25.24
CA ALA A 22 -6.71 8.77 -24.30
C ALA A 22 -6.64 7.41 -23.62
N TYR A 23 -7.76 6.97 -23.05
CA TYR A 23 -7.88 5.66 -22.40
C TYR A 23 -7.59 4.52 -23.37
N ASP A 24 -8.09 4.60 -24.60
CA ASP A 24 -7.84 3.58 -25.61
C ASP A 24 -6.36 3.47 -25.99
N LYS A 25 -5.67 4.61 -26.12
CA LYS A 25 -4.21 4.63 -26.37
C LYS A 25 -3.42 4.06 -25.20
N ILE A 26 -3.76 4.44 -23.97
CA ILE A 26 -3.11 3.92 -22.75
C ILE A 26 -3.30 2.40 -22.67
N ARG A 27 -4.54 1.92 -22.81
CA ARG A 27 -4.85 0.48 -22.79
C ARG A 27 -4.11 -0.27 -23.89
N LYS A 28 -4.02 0.31 -25.10
CA LYS A 28 -3.25 -0.28 -26.19
C LYS A 28 -1.77 -0.44 -25.80
N LEU A 29 -1.16 0.61 -25.24
CA LEU A 29 0.23 0.56 -24.77
C LEU A 29 0.43 -0.51 -23.68
N GLU A 30 -0.51 -0.62 -22.74
CA GLU A 30 -0.51 -1.70 -21.72
C GLU A 30 -0.54 -3.10 -22.37
N THR A 31 -1.45 -3.33 -23.32
CA THR A 31 -1.54 -4.63 -24.01
C THR A 31 -0.31 -4.96 -24.84
N GLU A 32 0.40 -3.94 -25.33
CA GLU A 32 1.66 -4.08 -26.06
C GLU A 32 2.88 -4.25 -25.13
N GLY A 33 2.68 -4.22 -23.80
CA GLY A 33 3.77 -4.31 -22.81
C GLY A 33 4.61 -3.03 -22.70
N LYS A 34 4.13 -1.91 -23.26
CA LYS A 34 4.80 -0.60 -23.27
C LYS A 34 4.42 0.22 -22.04
N ALA A 35 4.73 -0.34 -20.87
CA ALA A 35 4.34 0.25 -19.60
C ALA A 35 4.97 1.64 -19.35
N VAL A 36 6.19 1.90 -19.84
CA VAL A 36 6.84 3.20 -19.63
C VAL A 36 6.16 4.29 -20.46
N GLU A 37 5.82 3.99 -21.71
CA GLU A 37 5.09 4.91 -22.60
C GLU A 37 3.66 5.13 -22.12
N ALA A 38 2.99 4.08 -21.64
CA ALA A 38 1.67 4.18 -21.02
C ALA A 38 1.70 5.12 -19.80
N LYS A 39 2.73 4.98 -18.95
CA LYS A 39 2.94 5.85 -17.78
C LYS A 39 3.10 7.32 -18.16
N GLN A 40 3.97 7.61 -19.13
CA GLN A 40 4.18 8.98 -19.61
C GLN A 40 2.90 9.60 -20.16
N LEU A 41 2.10 8.79 -20.88
CA LEU A 41 0.83 9.24 -21.41
C LEU A 41 -0.16 9.56 -20.27
N PHE A 42 -0.28 8.67 -19.28
CA PHE A 42 -1.07 8.93 -18.06
C PHE A 42 -0.68 10.25 -17.37
N GLU A 43 0.62 10.47 -17.14
CA GLU A 43 1.14 11.67 -16.48
C GLU A 43 0.79 12.94 -17.27
N SER A 44 0.90 12.90 -18.61
CA SER A 44 0.51 14.03 -19.46
C SER A 44 -0.98 14.35 -19.38
N PHE A 45 -1.84 13.32 -19.36
CA PHE A 45 -3.29 13.52 -19.25
C PHE A 45 -3.71 14.05 -17.89
N LEU A 46 -3.09 13.57 -16.81
CA LEU A 46 -3.36 14.04 -15.45
C LEU A 46 -2.94 15.51 -15.26
N ALA A 47 -1.85 15.94 -15.90
CA ALA A 47 -1.42 17.34 -15.84
C ALA A 47 -2.44 18.29 -16.51
N GLU A 48 -3.20 17.80 -17.49
CA GLU A 48 -4.19 18.57 -18.24
C GLU A 48 -5.62 18.41 -17.70
N ASN A 49 -5.87 17.43 -16.82
CA ASN A 49 -7.22 17.08 -16.36
C ASN A 49 -7.24 16.76 -14.86
N GLU A 50 -8.01 17.55 -14.09
CA GLU A 50 -8.36 17.22 -12.70
C GLU A 50 -9.50 16.19 -12.68
N ASP A 51 -9.19 14.94 -12.99
CA ASP A 51 -10.16 13.85 -13.04
C ASP A 51 -9.81 12.75 -12.03
N LYS A 52 -10.62 12.63 -10.97
CA LYS A 52 -10.42 11.66 -9.89
C LYS A 52 -10.48 10.21 -10.37
N ALA A 53 -11.27 9.92 -11.40
CA ALA A 53 -11.36 8.58 -11.96
C ALA A 53 -10.06 8.24 -12.69
N LEU A 54 -9.50 9.21 -13.43
CA LEU A 54 -8.21 9.07 -14.10
C LEU A 54 -7.07 8.89 -13.09
N GLU A 55 -7.05 9.66 -12.00
CA GLU A 55 -6.07 9.50 -10.92
C GLU A 55 -6.13 8.09 -10.30
N ARG A 56 -7.33 7.59 -10.01
CA ARG A 56 -7.51 6.23 -9.48
C ARG A 56 -7.01 5.17 -10.47
N SER A 57 -7.35 5.31 -11.76
CA SER A 57 -6.85 4.42 -12.83
C SER A 57 -5.34 4.44 -12.95
N TYR A 58 -4.71 5.62 -12.80
CA TYR A 58 -3.26 5.75 -12.83
C TYR A 58 -2.61 5.03 -11.64
N ILE A 59 -3.14 5.18 -10.42
CA ILE A 59 -2.61 4.49 -9.24
C ILE A 59 -2.73 2.97 -9.39
N GLN A 60 -3.85 2.47 -9.91
CA GLN A 60 -4.02 1.05 -10.23
C GLN A 60 -2.99 0.58 -11.26
N PHE A 61 -2.82 1.34 -12.34
CA PHE A 61 -1.82 1.05 -13.38
C PHE A 61 -0.40 0.96 -12.81
N LEU A 62 -0.01 1.89 -11.91
CA LEU A 62 1.29 1.87 -11.25
C LEU A 62 1.49 0.60 -10.42
N PHE A 63 0.45 0.17 -9.70
CA PHE A 63 0.47 -1.07 -8.92
C PHE A 63 0.65 -2.29 -9.82
N ASP A 64 -0.19 -2.43 -10.85
CA ASP A 64 -0.21 -3.61 -11.74
C ASP A 64 1.10 -3.77 -12.52
N ASN A 65 1.72 -2.65 -12.91
CA ASN A 65 2.99 -2.62 -13.63
C ASN A 65 4.22 -2.54 -12.70
N LYS A 66 4.04 -2.72 -11.39
CA LYS A 66 5.11 -2.78 -10.38
C LYS A 66 5.96 -1.51 -10.29
N PHE A 67 5.42 -0.35 -10.67
CA PHE A 67 6.04 0.96 -10.44
C PHE A 67 5.86 1.37 -8.97
N TYR A 68 6.31 0.53 -8.04
CA TYR A 68 5.93 0.60 -6.63
C TYR A 68 6.33 1.89 -5.90
N LEU A 69 7.45 2.51 -6.29
CA LEU A 69 7.88 3.79 -5.71
C LEU A 69 6.90 4.91 -6.11
N ASP A 70 6.54 4.97 -7.39
CA ASP A 70 5.55 5.93 -7.88
C ASP A 70 4.15 5.61 -7.32
N PHE A 71 3.76 4.33 -7.29
CA PHE A 71 2.51 3.87 -6.68
C PHE A 71 2.38 4.37 -5.25
N ASN A 72 3.37 4.15 -4.39
CA ASN A 72 3.30 4.53 -2.99
C ASN A 72 3.16 6.06 -2.82
N ARG A 73 3.86 6.83 -3.65
CA ARG A 73 3.74 8.30 -3.65
C ARG A 73 2.33 8.75 -4.04
N GLU A 74 1.83 8.26 -5.17
CA GLU A 74 0.53 8.70 -5.70
C GLU A 74 -0.65 8.17 -4.88
N ALA A 75 -0.59 6.93 -4.40
CA ALA A 75 -1.62 6.34 -3.53
C ALA A 75 -1.77 7.13 -2.22
N ASN A 76 -0.66 7.48 -1.56
CA ASN A 76 -0.71 8.26 -0.33
C ASN A 76 -1.21 9.69 -0.57
N ARG A 77 -0.73 10.37 -1.64
CA ARG A 77 -1.23 11.70 -2.04
C ARG A 77 -2.75 11.66 -2.26
N TYR A 78 -3.24 10.65 -2.96
CA TYR A 78 -4.66 10.49 -3.28
C TYR A 78 -5.50 10.21 -2.02
N LEU A 79 -5.03 9.33 -1.13
CA LEU A 79 -5.74 8.99 0.11
C LEU A 79 -5.80 10.16 1.09
N LEU A 80 -4.84 11.09 1.08
CA LEU A 80 -4.94 12.34 1.87
C LEU A 80 -6.17 13.17 1.48
N GLN A 81 -6.56 13.12 0.20
CA GLN A 81 -7.71 13.87 -0.33
C GLN A 81 -9.00 13.03 -0.34
N ASN A 82 -8.86 11.71 -0.43
CA ASN A 82 -9.97 10.76 -0.54
C ASN A 82 -9.78 9.61 0.46
N PRO A 83 -9.85 9.88 1.78
CA PRO A 83 -9.47 8.92 2.83
C PRO A 83 -10.39 7.69 2.92
N ASN A 84 -11.53 7.70 2.24
CA ASN A 84 -12.49 6.60 2.23
C ASN A 84 -12.50 5.81 0.90
N ASP A 85 -11.53 6.03 0.01
CA ASP A 85 -11.42 5.28 -1.24
C ASP A 85 -10.95 3.84 -1.00
N LEU A 86 -11.90 2.91 -1.00
CA LEU A 86 -11.65 1.50 -0.71
C LEU A 86 -10.78 0.81 -1.76
N THR A 87 -10.86 1.24 -3.02
CA THR A 87 -10.05 0.67 -4.09
C THR A 87 -8.58 0.95 -3.82
N ILE A 88 -8.23 2.21 -3.55
CA ILE A 88 -6.83 2.58 -3.29
C ILE A 88 -6.35 2.06 -1.94
N LYS A 89 -7.20 2.02 -0.90
CA LYS A 89 -6.87 1.35 0.37
C LYS A 89 -6.50 -0.11 0.15
N ASN A 90 -7.28 -0.86 -0.64
CA ASN A 90 -7.01 -2.26 -0.93
C ASN A 90 -5.71 -2.48 -1.72
N LEU A 91 -5.37 -1.58 -2.65
CA LEU A 91 -4.07 -1.64 -3.32
C LEU A 91 -2.92 -1.36 -2.36
N ASN A 92 -3.08 -0.37 -1.47
CA ASN A 92 -2.07 -0.03 -0.48
C ASN A 92 -1.85 -1.19 0.51
N PHE A 93 -2.95 -1.84 0.93
CA PHE A 93 -2.92 -3.08 1.70
C PHE A 93 -2.07 -4.14 1.00
N ARG A 94 -2.37 -4.46 -0.28
CA ARG A 94 -1.62 -5.46 -1.05
C ARG A 94 -0.16 -5.08 -1.25
N TYR A 95 0.12 -3.79 -1.44
CA TYR A 95 1.48 -3.27 -1.58
C TYR A 95 2.32 -3.53 -0.34
N TYR A 96 1.84 -3.17 0.85
CA TYR A 96 2.56 -3.45 2.10
C TYR A 96 2.73 -4.95 2.35
N ALA A 97 1.78 -5.76 1.91
CA ALA A 97 1.89 -7.20 2.01
C ALA A 97 3.04 -7.76 1.13
N ILE A 98 3.18 -7.28 -0.10
CA ILE A 98 4.31 -7.62 -0.99
C ILE A 98 5.66 -7.18 -0.37
N LEU A 99 5.70 -6.00 0.25
CA LEU A 99 6.91 -5.53 0.92
C LEU A 99 7.28 -6.40 2.13
N ALA A 100 6.28 -6.78 2.95
CA ALA A 100 6.46 -7.67 4.07
C ALA A 100 7.04 -9.03 3.63
N GLU A 101 6.51 -9.61 2.55
CA GLU A 101 7.03 -10.83 1.95
C GLU A 101 8.49 -10.74 1.51
N ASN A 102 8.83 -9.65 0.81
CA ASN A 102 10.19 -9.48 0.30
C ASN A 102 11.19 -9.34 1.46
N ALA A 103 10.82 -8.59 2.50
CA ALA A 103 11.63 -8.47 3.72
C ALA A 103 11.75 -9.81 4.46
N GLU A 104 10.66 -10.57 4.57
CA GLU A 104 10.69 -11.92 5.16
C GLU A 104 11.64 -12.85 4.40
N ARG A 105 11.57 -12.87 3.05
CA ARG A 105 12.46 -13.70 2.22
C ARG A 105 13.92 -13.30 2.36
N GLN A 106 14.20 -12.03 2.68
CA GLN A 106 15.53 -11.52 2.97
C GLN A 106 15.99 -11.83 4.41
N GLY A 107 15.11 -12.37 5.25
CA GLY A 107 15.37 -12.59 6.68
C GLY A 107 15.34 -11.31 7.52
N ASP A 108 14.91 -10.19 6.95
CA ASP A 108 14.75 -8.92 7.66
C ASP A 108 13.35 -8.86 8.29
N TYR A 109 13.22 -9.55 9.43
CA TYR A 109 11.95 -9.69 10.12
C TYR A 109 11.47 -8.39 10.79
N ASP A 110 12.39 -7.49 11.17
CA ASP A 110 12.05 -6.16 11.71
C ASP A 110 11.37 -5.29 10.66
N GLN A 111 11.94 -5.27 9.44
CA GLN A 111 11.37 -4.55 8.31
C GLN A 111 10.05 -5.18 7.83
N ALA A 112 9.98 -6.52 7.80
CA ALA A 112 8.76 -7.24 7.46
C ALA A 112 7.62 -6.93 8.45
N LEU A 113 7.93 -6.87 9.75
CA LEU A 113 6.97 -6.50 10.79
C LEU A 113 6.48 -5.06 10.65
N THR A 114 7.38 -4.12 10.32
CA THR A 114 6.99 -2.72 10.05
C THR A 114 5.96 -2.63 8.93
N TYR A 115 6.15 -3.40 7.86
CA TYR A 115 5.19 -3.45 6.75
C TYR A 115 3.87 -4.12 7.13
N ILE A 116 3.89 -5.15 7.97
CA ILE A 116 2.67 -5.78 8.51
C ILE A 116 1.88 -4.79 9.38
N VAL A 117 2.55 -4.01 10.23
CA VAL A 117 1.87 -2.99 11.03
C VAL A 117 1.23 -1.92 10.14
N ASN A 118 1.95 -1.41 9.14
CA ASN A 118 1.39 -0.45 8.18
C ASN A 118 0.21 -1.03 7.37
N ASN A 119 0.27 -2.32 7.03
CA ASN A 119 -0.84 -3.04 6.43
C ASN A 119 -2.05 -3.09 7.38
N LEU A 120 -1.83 -3.42 8.65
CA LEU A 120 -2.90 -3.49 9.66
C LEU A 120 -3.52 -2.12 10.00
N LEU A 121 -2.75 -1.04 9.93
CA LEU A 121 -3.25 0.32 10.15
C LEU A 121 -4.07 0.87 8.97
N SER A 122 -4.02 0.23 7.81
CA SER A 122 -4.84 0.60 6.64
C SER A 122 -6.30 0.09 6.71
N ARG A 123 -6.70 -0.47 7.86
CA ARG A 123 -7.95 -1.23 8.07
C ARG A 123 -9.22 -0.41 7.91
N ASP A 124 -9.86 -0.63 6.75
CA ASP A 124 -11.28 -0.92 6.61
C ASP A 124 -11.36 -2.02 5.54
N TYR A 125 -11.94 -3.22 5.81
CA TYR A 125 -12.52 -4.24 4.89
C TYR A 125 -12.20 -5.74 5.11
N GLU A 126 -13.14 -6.55 4.60
CA GLU A 126 -13.63 -7.89 4.99
C GLU A 126 -12.90 -9.13 4.40
N ASP A 127 -11.71 -9.01 3.81
CA ASP A 127 -11.03 -10.14 3.12
C ASP A 127 -9.87 -10.72 3.97
N HIS A 128 -10.24 -11.43 5.05
CA HIS A 128 -9.36 -11.73 6.20
C HIS A 128 -8.49 -12.99 6.10
N GLN A 129 -8.97 -14.06 5.46
CA GLN A 129 -8.50 -15.40 5.81
C GLN A 129 -7.11 -15.79 5.28
N TYR A 130 -6.73 -15.34 4.09
CA TYR A 130 -5.46 -15.76 3.48
C TYR A 130 -4.25 -15.01 4.08
N TRP A 131 -4.44 -13.74 4.45
CA TRP A 131 -3.33 -12.87 4.86
C TRP A 131 -2.99 -12.95 6.35
N GLU A 132 -3.95 -13.27 7.22
CA GLU A 132 -3.70 -13.54 8.64
C GLU A 132 -2.66 -14.65 8.85
N LEU A 133 -2.66 -15.67 7.99
CA LEU A 133 -1.79 -16.83 8.09
C LEU A 133 -0.32 -16.50 7.78
N GLN A 134 -0.09 -15.55 6.88
CA GLN A 134 1.26 -15.10 6.51
C GLN A 134 1.82 -14.07 7.48
N GLN A 135 0.99 -13.12 7.92
CA GLN A 135 1.33 -12.20 9.01
C GLN A 135 1.71 -12.97 10.27
N SER A 136 0.98 -14.05 10.56
CA SER A 136 1.29 -14.97 11.66
C SER A 136 2.67 -15.60 11.55
N ASN A 137 3.15 -15.92 10.35
CA ASN A 137 4.46 -16.58 10.19
C ASN A 137 5.62 -15.61 10.37
N VAL A 138 5.52 -14.40 9.81
CA VAL A 138 6.53 -13.34 10.01
C VAL A 138 6.62 -12.99 11.50
N LEU A 139 5.47 -12.76 12.15
CA LEU A 139 5.41 -12.49 13.58
C LEU A 139 6.06 -13.61 14.40
N ARG A 140 5.77 -14.89 14.09
CA ARG A 140 6.36 -16.03 14.80
C ARG A 140 7.87 -16.09 14.66
N LYS A 141 8.40 -15.82 13.45
CA LYS A 141 9.84 -15.82 13.19
C LYS A 141 10.55 -14.67 13.88
N TRP A 142 9.99 -13.46 13.80
CA TRP A 142 10.47 -12.30 14.54
C TRP A 142 10.50 -12.59 16.05
N TYR A 143 9.41 -13.12 16.58
CA TYR A 143 9.29 -13.44 18.00
C TYR A 143 10.30 -14.51 18.46
N ALA A 144 10.54 -15.54 17.64
CA ALA A 144 11.55 -16.55 17.89
C ALA A 144 12.97 -15.97 17.90
N GLN A 145 13.27 -15.02 17.01
CA GLN A 145 14.55 -14.30 16.99
C GLN A 145 14.70 -13.40 18.22
N GLU A 146 13.62 -12.77 18.68
CA GLU A 146 13.66 -11.93 19.88
C GLU A 146 13.67 -12.75 21.18
N LYS A 147 13.27 -14.03 21.18
CA LYS A 147 13.34 -14.91 22.36
C LYS A 147 14.76 -15.24 22.78
N SER A 148 15.73 -15.19 21.87
CA SER A 148 17.14 -15.45 22.17
C SER A 148 17.91 -14.23 22.70
N LYS A 149 17.29 -13.05 22.74
CA LYS A 149 17.88 -11.81 23.26
C LYS A 149 17.35 -11.54 24.67
N GLU A 150 18.20 -11.63 25.70
CA GLU A 150 17.83 -11.45 27.12
C GLU A 150 17.20 -10.07 27.43
N GLU A 151 17.43 -9.04 26.60
CA GLU A 151 17.05 -7.65 26.87
C GLU A 151 15.66 -7.20 26.39
N ASN A 152 14.95 -7.94 25.53
CA ASN A 152 13.88 -7.30 24.74
C ASN A 152 12.44 -7.65 25.15
N THR A 153 12.05 -7.24 26.36
CA THR A 153 10.64 -7.31 26.83
C THR A 153 9.78 -6.15 26.30
N ILE A 154 10.36 -5.02 25.87
CA ILE A 154 9.60 -3.83 25.44
C ILE A 154 9.03 -4.00 24.03
N GLY A 155 9.86 -4.42 23.06
CA GLY A 155 9.41 -4.61 21.67
C GLY A 155 8.28 -5.65 21.57
N LYS A 156 8.41 -6.77 22.30
CA LYS A 156 7.38 -7.81 22.37
C LYS A 156 6.07 -7.31 22.96
N LYS A 157 6.13 -6.54 24.06
CA LYS A 157 4.94 -5.90 24.68
C LYS A 157 4.26 -4.92 23.74
N TYR A 158 5.03 -4.13 23.00
CA TYR A 158 4.50 -3.17 22.03
C TYR A 158 3.75 -3.89 20.90
N VAL A 159 4.38 -4.88 20.26
CA VAL A 159 3.76 -5.67 19.18
C VAL A 159 2.52 -6.40 19.67
N MET A 160 2.59 -7.02 20.85
CA MET A 160 1.45 -7.68 21.48
C MET A 160 0.30 -6.70 21.73
N SER A 161 0.60 -5.50 22.25
CA SER A 161 -0.40 -4.44 22.49
C SER A 161 -1.08 -3.98 21.19
N GLN A 162 -0.31 -3.79 20.11
CA GLN A 162 -0.86 -3.44 18.80
C GLN A 162 -1.78 -4.55 18.28
N MET A 163 -1.37 -5.81 18.37
CA MET A 163 -2.19 -6.93 17.93
C MET A 163 -3.51 -7.04 18.72
N ILE A 164 -3.47 -6.88 20.04
CA ILE A 164 -4.67 -6.86 20.88
C ILE A 164 -5.58 -5.69 20.51
N SER A 165 -5.02 -4.48 20.35
CA SER A 165 -5.78 -3.28 19.96
C SER A 165 -6.43 -3.42 18.58
N LEU A 166 -5.84 -4.27 17.73
CA LEU A 166 -6.36 -4.62 16.41
C LEU A 166 -7.27 -5.87 16.47
N GLY A 167 -7.72 -6.33 17.62
CA GLY A 167 -8.61 -7.50 17.73
C GLY A 167 -8.01 -8.81 17.18
N LEU A 168 -6.67 -8.91 17.06
CA LEU A 168 -5.96 -10.10 16.60
C LEU A 168 -5.63 -11.06 17.76
N GLU A 169 -6.57 -11.22 18.70
CA GLU A 169 -6.36 -11.90 19.98
C GLU A 169 -5.95 -13.36 19.82
N ASN A 170 -6.55 -14.09 18.88
CA ASN A 170 -6.20 -15.49 18.60
C ASN A 170 -4.74 -15.62 18.14
N LEU A 171 -4.27 -14.68 17.31
CA LEU A 171 -2.91 -14.67 16.83
C LEU A 171 -1.94 -14.31 17.95
N ALA A 172 -2.25 -13.25 18.71
CA ALA A 172 -1.51 -12.78 19.88
C ALA A 172 -1.32 -13.90 20.91
N LYS A 173 -2.42 -14.58 21.28
CA LYS A 173 -2.42 -15.72 22.19
C LYS A 173 -1.62 -16.91 21.67
N SER A 174 -1.61 -17.16 20.36
CA SER A 174 -0.80 -18.23 19.75
C SER A 174 0.71 -17.94 19.73
N LEU A 175 1.09 -16.66 19.80
CA LEU A 175 2.48 -16.20 19.71
C LEU A 175 3.21 -16.27 21.05
N ASP A 176 2.59 -15.74 22.10
CA ASP A 176 3.10 -15.82 23.47
C ASP A 176 1.91 -15.75 24.45
N PRO A 177 1.38 -16.92 24.86
CA PRO A 177 0.22 -16.99 25.74
C PRO A 177 0.46 -16.27 27.07
N GLU A 178 1.66 -16.39 27.65
CA GLU A 178 1.97 -15.80 28.95
C GLU A 178 2.01 -14.27 28.87
N LEU A 179 2.67 -13.74 27.84
CA LEU A 179 2.71 -12.30 27.61
C LEU A 179 1.33 -11.75 27.23
N TYR A 180 0.56 -12.48 26.42
CA TYR A 180 -0.80 -12.08 26.05
C TYR A 180 -1.68 -11.96 27.30
N GLU A 181 -1.72 -12.98 28.15
CA GLU A 181 -2.53 -12.94 29.38
C GLU A 181 -2.04 -11.81 30.32
N ALA A 182 -0.71 -11.60 30.44
CA ALA A 182 -0.16 -10.50 31.23
C ALA A 182 -0.56 -9.10 30.70
N MET A 183 -0.71 -8.95 29.38
CA MET A 183 -1.13 -7.71 28.72
C MET A 183 -2.65 -7.52 28.75
N ASN A 184 -3.43 -8.58 28.59
CA ASN A 184 -4.89 -8.55 28.61
C ASN A 184 -5.46 -8.23 30.00
N LEU A 185 -4.72 -8.56 31.07
CA LEU A 185 -5.09 -8.23 32.45
C LEU A 185 -4.68 -6.81 32.88
N ASN A 186 -4.09 -6.00 32.00
CA ASN A 186 -3.60 -4.67 32.32
C ASN A 186 -4.70 -3.60 32.09
N PRO A 187 -5.05 -2.74 33.07
CA PRO A 187 -6.10 -1.73 32.95
C PRO A 187 -5.91 -0.73 31.80
N ALA A 188 -4.66 -0.47 31.41
CA ALA A 188 -4.35 0.38 30.27
C ALA A 188 -4.81 -0.22 28.93
N THR A 189 -4.88 -1.56 28.85
CA THR A 189 -5.37 -2.30 27.69
C THR A 189 -6.89 -2.17 27.57
N GLU A 190 -7.63 -2.18 28.70
CA GLU A 190 -9.08 -1.95 28.71
C GLU A 190 -9.48 -0.52 28.29
N GLU A 191 -8.69 0.50 28.64
CA GLU A 191 -8.93 1.88 28.16
C GLU A 191 -8.59 2.06 26.68
N PHE A 192 -7.60 1.32 26.17
CA PHE A 192 -7.23 1.34 24.75
C PHE A 192 -8.24 0.57 23.88
N GLN A 193 -8.79 -0.53 24.38
CA GLN A 193 -9.84 -1.33 23.72
C GLN A 193 -11.21 -0.64 23.67
N LYS A 194 -11.48 0.32 24.55
CA LYS A 194 -12.75 1.07 24.61
C LYS A 194 -12.81 2.27 23.65
N LYS A 195 -11.71 2.62 22.97
CA LYS A 195 -11.62 3.70 21.98
C LYS A 195 -11.64 3.13 20.57
#